data_AF-A0AAP8LAI1-F1
#
_entry.id   AF-A0AAP8LAI1-F1
#
_cell.length_a   1.000
_cell.length_b   1.000
_cell.length_c   1.000
_cell.angle_alpha   90.00
_cell.angle_beta   90.00
_cell.angle_gamma   90.00
#
_symmetry.space_group_name_H-M   'P 1'
#
loop_
_entity.id
_entity.type
_entity.pdbx_description
1 polymer ?
#
loop_
_entity_poly.entity_id
_entity_poly.type
_entity_poly.pdbx_seq_one_letter_code
_entity_poly.pdbx_strand_id
1 'polypeptide(L)'
;MWICGGKQLSFATINRFRSNHMIKCIDFYFDAVVSILVEKGVISLEEQYVDGTKIESKANKYTFVWKKTVEKNRAKLLEKTSAALAQIKEHIRLNGGSDIKEEDSEPATSAKDVERSARLCERQAKNLP
;
A
#
# COMPACT_ATOMS: atom_id res chain seq x y z
N MET A 1 -13.86 26.96 -35.67
CA MET A 1 -14.03 25.55 -35.25
C MET A 1 -14.87 24.82 -36.29
N TRP A 2 -14.58 23.55 -36.61
CA TRP A 2 -15.30 22.80 -37.66
C TRP A 2 -16.82 22.72 -37.40
N ILE A 3 -17.20 22.48 -36.15
CA ILE A 3 -18.60 22.49 -35.68
C ILE A 3 -19.32 23.83 -35.95
N CYS A 4 -18.58 24.94 -36.04
CA CYS A 4 -19.13 26.27 -36.30
C CYS A 4 -19.04 26.68 -37.78
N GLY A 5 -18.85 25.72 -38.70
CA GLY A 5 -18.69 25.99 -40.12
C GLY A 5 -17.47 26.86 -40.45
N GLY A 6 -16.38 26.67 -39.70
CA GLY A 6 -15.15 27.45 -39.88
C GLY A 6 -15.15 28.83 -39.22
N LYS A 7 -16.27 29.29 -38.64
CA LYS A 7 -16.29 30.57 -37.90
C LYS A 7 -15.39 30.50 -36.67
N GLN A 8 -14.65 31.58 -36.41
CA GLN A 8 -13.97 31.81 -35.15
C GLN A 8 -14.95 32.45 -34.17
N LEU A 9 -15.17 31.79 -33.04
CA LEU A 9 -16.01 32.30 -31.96
C LEU A 9 -15.14 33.00 -30.93
N SER A 10 -15.70 34.03 -30.30
CA SER A 10 -15.06 34.66 -29.15
C SER A 10 -15.08 33.72 -27.93
N PHE A 11 -14.09 33.89 -27.04
CA PHE A 11 -14.07 33.20 -25.75
C PHE A 11 -15.38 33.41 -24.97
N ALA A 12 -15.91 34.64 -24.95
CA ALA A 12 -17.15 34.98 -24.27
C ALA A 12 -18.36 34.20 -24.82
N THR A 13 -18.42 33.99 -26.13
CA THR A 13 -19.48 33.21 -26.79
C THR A 13 -19.44 31.75 -26.34
N ILE A 14 -18.25 31.14 -26.35
CA ILE A 14 -18.05 29.75 -25.92
C ILE A 14 -18.41 29.59 -24.43
N ASN A 15 -17.97 30.52 -23.58
CA ASN A 15 -18.24 30.43 -22.16
C ASN A 15 -19.74 30.60 -21.85
N ARG A 16 -20.43 31.55 -22.51
CA ARG A 16 -21.89 31.67 -22.40
C ARG A 16 -22.62 30.39 -22.80
N PHE A 17 -22.16 29.74 -23.87
CA PHE A 17 -22.74 28.46 -24.29
C PHE A 17 -22.58 27.37 -23.22
N ARG A 18 -21.36 27.25 -22.65
CA ARG A 18 -21.06 26.30 -21.57
C ARG A 18 -21.95 26.53 -20.35
N SER A 19 -22.03 27.76 -19.87
CA SER A 19 -22.77 28.11 -18.66
C SER A 19 -24.30 28.06 -18.85
N ASN A 20 -24.82 28.51 -20.00
CA ASN A 20 -26.27 28.66 -20.17
C ASN A 20 -26.96 27.43 -20.78
N HIS A 21 -26.28 26.71 -21.67
CA HIS A 21 -26.88 25.61 -22.44
C HIS A 21 -26.31 24.25 -22.06
N MET A 22 -25.00 24.17 -21.84
CA MET A 22 -24.31 22.89 -21.65
C MET A 22 -24.36 22.37 -20.20
N ILE A 23 -24.65 23.24 -19.22
CA ILE A 23 -24.66 22.87 -17.80
C ILE A 23 -25.58 21.69 -17.46
N LYS A 24 -26.67 21.49 -18.22
CA LYS A 24 -27.64 20.41 -17.97
C LYS A 24 -27.21 19.05 -18.51
N CYS A 25 -26.27 19.01 -19.44
CA CYS A 25 -25.89 17.80 -20.17
C CYS A 25 -24.38 17.56 -20.20
N ILE A 26 -23.58 18.45 -19.61
CA ILE A 26 -22.12 18.38 -19.63
C ILE A 26 -21.62 17.07 -19.03
N ASP A 27 -22.21 16.60 -17.94
CA ASP A 27 -21.78 15.38 -17.26
C ASP A 27 -21.95 14.15 -18.17
N PHE A 28 -23.08 14.05 -18.87
CA PHE A 28 -23.34 12.97 -19.81
C PHE A 28 -22.32 12.94 -20.96
N TYR A 29 -22.07 14.09 -21.58
CA TYR A 29 -21.11 14.17 -22.69
C TYR A 29 -19.67 14.00 -22.21
N PHE A 30 -19.35 14.48 -21.01
CA PHE A 30 -18.03 14.31 -20.41
C PHE A 30 -17.73 12.83 -20.20
N ASP A 31 -18.68 12.07 -19.62
CA ASP A 31 -18.53 10.64 -19.40
C ASP A 31 -18.37 9.85 -20.70
N ALA A 32 -19.18 10.17 -21.73
CA ALA A 32 -19.05 9.56 -23.05
C ALA A 32 -17.68 9.83 -23.69
N VAL A 33 -17.17 11.06 -23.60
CA VAL A 33 -15.85 11.41 -24.16
C VAL A 33 -14.74 10.71 -23.41
N VAL A 34 -14.79 10.68 -22.07
CA VAL A 34 -13.80 9.98 -21.24
C VAL A 34 -13.79 8.49 -21.56
N SER A 35 -14.97 7.86 -21.66
CA SER A 35 -15.11 6.45 -22.02
C SER A 35 -14.46 6.13 -23.37
N ILE A 36 -14.71 6.94 -24.40
CA ILE A 36 -14.10 6.77 -25.73
C ILE A 36 -12.56 6.91 -25.65
N LEU A 37 -12.05 7.82 -24.84
CA LEU A 37 -10.60 8.03 -24.70
C LEU A 37 -9.91 6.89 -23.96
N VAL A 38 -10.60 6.29 -22.98
CA VAL A 38 -10.14 5.10 -22.27
C VAL A 38 -10.14 3.88 -23.18
N GLU A 39 -11.23 3.66 -23.95
CA GLU A 39 -11.30 2.58 -24.94
C GLU A 39 -10.20 2.68 -26.00
N LYS A 40 -9.84 3.91 -26.39
CA LYS A 40 -8.74 4.17 -27.33
C LYS A 40 -7.34 4.09 -26.69
N GLY A 41 -7.25 3.86 -25.38
CA GLY A 41 -5.99 3.78 -24.65
C GLY A 41 -5.22 5.11 -24.58
N VAL A 42 -5.90 6.25 -24.82
CA VAL A 42 -5.29 7.59 -24.77
C VAL A 42 -5.18 8.08 -23.32
N ILE A 43 -6.11 7.64 -22.46
CA ILE A 43 -6.18 8.01 -21.04
C ILE A 43 -6.28 6.74 -20.20
N SER A 44 -5.54 6.69 -19.10
CA SER A 44 -5.72 5.69 -18.03
C SER A 44 -6.50 6.31 -16.87
N LEU A 45 -7.43 5.54 -16.29
CA LEU A 45 -8.16 5.93 -15.08
C LEU A 45 -7.48 5.43 -13.80
N GLU A 46 -6.37 4.70 -13.91
CA GLU A 46 -5.67 4.12 -12.75
C GLU A 46 -4.78 5.15 -12.03
N GLU A 47 -4.21 6.08 -12.80
CA GLU A 47 -3.25 7.06 -12.34
C GLU A 47 -3.59 8.44 -12.91
N GLN A 48 -3.82 9.41 -12.03
CA GLN A 48 -4.08 10.80 -12.39
C GLN A 48 -2.93 11.69 -11.90
N TYR A 49 -2.54 12.71 -12.66
CA TYR A 49 -1.54 13.68 -12.22
C TYR A 49 -2.19 15.05 -12.07
N VAL A 50 -2.08 15.65 -10.89
CA VAL A 50 -2.53 17.02 -10.61
C VAL A 50 -1.32 17.82 -10.14
N ASP A 51 -0.95 18.86 -10.88
CA ASP A 51 0.17 19.76 -10.53
C ASP A 51 1.49 19.00 -10.26
N GLY A 52 1.82 18.03 -11.11
CA GLY A 52 2.99 17.15 -10.94
C GLY A 52 2.87 16.10 -9.83
N THR A 53 1.78 16.12 -9.06
CA THR A 53 1.50 15.12 -8.01
C THR A 53 0.75 13.94 -8.61
N LYS A 54 1.31 12.73 -8.45
CA LYS A 54 0.69 11.48 -8.87
C LYS A 54 -0.36 11.03 -7.85
N ILE A 55 -1.60 10.93 -8.30
CA ILE A 55 -2.76 10.40 -7.58
C ILE A 55 -3.03 9.00 -8.14
N GLU A 56 -2.67 7.98 -7.37
CA GLU A 56 -2.95 6.58 -7.70
C GLU A 56 -4.17 6.11 -6.88
N SER A 57 -4.95 5.15 -7.40
CA SER A 57 -6.08 4.55 -6.67
C SER A 57 -5.69 3.87 -5.35
N LYS A 58 -4.39 3.53 -5.17
CA LYS A 58 -3.82 3.00 -3.93
C LYS A 58 -3.25 4.11 -3.04
N ALA A 59 -4.11 4.72 -2.23
CA ALA A 59 -3.78 5.84 -1.34
C ALA A 59 -2.62 5.61 -0.33
N ASN A 60 -2.22 4.35 -0.08
CA ASN A 60 -1.22 3.98 0.93
C ASN A 60 0.18 3.68 0.36
N LYS A 61 0.47 3.95 -0.92
CA LYS A 61 1.78 3.61 -1.51
C LYS A 61 2.91 4.55 -1.06
N TYR A 62 2.56 5.77 -0.65
CA TYR A 62 3.52 6.80 -0.19
C TYR A 62 3.12 7.42 1.16
N THR A 63 2.52 6.63 2.06
CA THR A 63 2.28 7.11 3.43
C THR A 63 3.62 7.24 4.16
N PHE A 64 4.04 8.48 4.41
CA PHE A 64 5.22 8.77 5.23
C PHE A 64 5.01 8.22 6.64
N VAL A 65 5.70 7.13 6.96
CA VAL A 65 5.70 6.57 8.31
C VAL A 65 6.75 7.30 9.14
N TRP A 66 6.31 7.93 10.23
CA TRP A 66 7.20 8.68 11.12
C TRP A 66 8.20 7.76 11.82
N LYS A 67 9.50 7.95 11.55
CA LYS A 67 10.60 7.16 12.15
C LYS A 67 10.45 6.97 13.66
N LYS A 68 10.14 8.04 14.40
CA LYS A 68 9.92 8.01 15.85
C LYS A 68 8.77 7.07 16.26
N THR A 69 7.70 7.04 15.48
CA THR A 69 6.54 6.17 15.71
C THR A 69 6.89 4.70 15.41
N VAL A 70 7.66 4.44 14.35
CA VAL A 70 8.16 3.09 14.03
C VAL A 70 9.03 2.56 15.15
N GLU A 71 10.00 3.35 15.61
CA GLU A 71 10.92 2.97 16.69
C GLU A 71 10.18 2.69 18.01
N LYS A 72 9.24 3.57 18.40
CA LYS A 72 8.41 3.37 19.59
C LYS A 72 7.57 2.10 19.51
N ASN A 73 6.95 1.84 18.37
CA ASN A 73 6.11 0.65 18.18
C ASN A 73 6.96 -0.63 18.13
N ARG A 74 8.15 -0.59 17.53
CA ARG A 74 9.10 -1.71 17.54
C ARG A 74 9.54 -2.06 18.96
N ALA A 75 9.90 -1.07 19.77
CA ALA A 75 10.29 -1.29 21.17
C ALA A 75 9.16 -1.96 21.98
N LYS A 76 7.93 -1.43 21.86
CA LYS A 76 6.74 -2.02 22.50
C LYS A 76 6.45 -3.44 22.04
N LEU A 77 6.72 -3.75 20.77
CA LEU A 77 6.52 -5.11 20.25
C LEU A 77 7.50 -6.08 20.89
N LEU A 78 8.79 -5.73 20.97
CA LEU A 78 9.81 -6.58 21.60
C LEU A 78 9.51 -6.86 23.08
N GLU A 79 9.03 -5.85 23.82
CA GLU A 79 8.62 -6.01 25.21
C GLU A 79 7.42 -6.98 25.36
N LYS A 80 6.43 -6.87 24.48
CA LYS A 80 5.30 -7.81 24.48
C LYS A 80 5.73 -9.23 24.12
N THR A 81 6.66 -9.39 23.18
CA THR A 81 7.20 -10.69 22.79
C THR A 81 7.97 -11.33 23.94
N SER A 82 8.84 -10.58 24.63
CA SER A 82 9.58 -11.12 25.79
C SER A 82 8.65 -11.50 26.94
N ALA A 83 7.64 -10.67 27.23
CA ALA A 83 6.62 -10.99 28.23
C ALA A 83 5.84 -12.26 27.88
N ALA A 84 5.43 -12.42 26.62
CA ALA A 84 4.74 -13.62 26.16
C ALA A 84 5.63 -14.87 26.25
N LEU A 85 6.91 -14.77 25.89
CA LEU A 85 7.86 -15.88 26.02
C LEU A 85 8.07 -16.28 27.49
N ALA A 86 8.14 -15.30 28.40
CA ALA A 86 8.24 -15.58 29.84
C ALA A 86 6.99 -16.32 30.36
N GLN A 87 5.79 -15.91 29.92
CA GLN A 87 4.55 -16.61 30.27
C GLN A 87 4.53 -18.05 29.74
N ILE A 88 5.00 -18.27 28.50
CA ILE A 88 5.10 -19.61 27.91
C ILE A 88 6.09 -20.47 28.70
N LYS A 89 7.27 -19.94 29.05
CA LYS A 89 8.28 -20.64 29.86
C LYS A 89 7.73 -21.06 31.22
N GLU A 90 7.03 -20.16 31.92
CA GLU A 90 6.43 -20.48 33.21
C GLU A 90 5.35 -21.56 33.07
N HIS A 91 4.53 -21.50 32.02
CA HIS A 91 3.53 -22.52 31.74
C HIS A 91 4.14 -23.90 31.43
N ILE A 92 5.28 -23.94 30.73
CA ILE A 92 6.04 -25.19 30.47
C ILE A 92 6.61 -25.75 31.78
N ARG A 93 7.18 -24.89 32.64
CA ARG A 93 7.72 -25.27 33.95
C ARG A 93 6.66 -25.89 34.85
N LEU A 94 5.48 -25.28 34.91
CA LEU A 94 4.35 -25.78 35.71
C LEU A 94 3.82 -27.13 35.20
N ASN A 95 3.93 -27.40 33.89
CA ASN A 95 3.49 -28.66 33.29
C ASN A 95 4.57 -29.77 33.28
N GLY A 96 5.70 -29.58 33.97
CA GLY A 96 6.74 -30.59 34.12
C GLY A 96 7.63 -30.81 32.90
N GLY A 97 7.65 -29.86 31.94
CA GLY A 97 8.58 -29.90 30.81
C GLY A 97 10.02 -29.61 31.24
N SER A 98 10.99 -30.40 30.77
CA SER A 98 12.42 -30.19 31.03
C SER A 98 12.92 -28.86 30.44
N ASP A 99 13.75 -28.13 31.19
CA ASP A 99 14.37 -26.86 30.78
C ASP A 99 15.11 -27.00 29.43
N ILE A 100 14.59 -26.37 28.38
CA ILE A 100 15.34 -26.16 27.13
C ILE A 100 16.38 -25.10 27.47
N LYS A 101 17.66 -25.51 27.56
CA LYS A 101 18.78 -24.59 27.74
C LYS A 101 18.80 -23.62 26.56
N GLU A 102 18.77 -22.31 26.86
CA GLU A 102 19.01 -21.27 25.86
C GLU A 102 20.42 -21.47 25.29
N GLU A 103 20.52 -21.90 24.04
CA GLU A 103 21.71 -21.63 23.26
C GLU A 103 21.66 -20.14 22.92
N ASP A 104 22.67 -19.39 23.37
CA ASP A 104 22.91 -17.99 22.99
C ASP A 104 23.22 -17.91 21.48
N SER A 105 22.20 -18.08 20.64
CA SER A 105 22.31 -17.74 19.23
C SER A 105 22.17 -16.22 19.12
N GLU A 106 23.23 -15.55 18.65
CA GLU A 106 23.17 -14.13 18.32
C GLU A 106 21.91 -13.83 17.48
N PRO A 107 21.17 -12.74 17.77
CA PRO A 107 19.99 -12.40 17.02
C PRO A 107 20.38 -12.22 15.55
N ALA A 108 19.86 -13.08 14.67
CA ALA A 108 20.06 -13.01 13.23
C ALA A 108 19.66 -11.61 12.73
N THR A 109 20.66 -10.75 12.52
CA THR A 109 20.48 -9.34 12.16
C THR A 109 20.44 -9.14 10.65
N SER A 110 20.73 -10.17 9.85
CA SER A 110 20.69 -10.17 8.39
C SER A 110 19.67 -11.15 7.83
N ALA A 111 18.97 -10.76 6.76
CA ALA A 111 17.94 -11.58 6.11
C ALA A 111 18.45 -12.96 5.66
N LYS A 112 19.74 -13.05 5.30
CA LYS A 112 20.38 -14.32 4.92
C LYS A 112 20.53 -15.28 6.10
N ASP A 113 20.68 -14.76 7.31
CA ASP A 113 20.87 -15.57 8.52
C ASP A 113 19.54 -16.13 9.01
N VAL A 114 18.46 -15.37 8.85
CA VAL A 114 17.08 -15.82 9.10
C VAL A 114 16.69 -16.94 8.12
N GLU A 115 17.02 -16.80 6.83
CA GLU A 115 16.71 -17.82 5.84
C GLU A 115 17.51 -19.11 6.07
N ARG A 116 18.78 -18.98 6.47
CA ARG A 116 19.65 -20.14 6.77
C ARG A 116 19.17 -20.90 8.01
N SER A 117 18.72 -20.19 9.05
CA SER A 117 18.16 -20.81 10.27
C SER A 117 16.80 -21.47 10.01
N ALA A 118 15.90 -20.84 9.24
CA ALA A 118 14.63 -21.43 8.84
C ALA A 118 14.81 -22.78 8.11
N ARG A 119 15.74 -22.84 7.15
CA ARG A 119 16.07 -24.09 6.43
C ARG A 119 16.63 -25.19 7.32
N LEU A 120 17.32 -24.81 8.40
CA LEU A 120 17.92 -25.74 9.35
C LEU A 120 16.84 -26.37 10.26
N CYS A 121 15.90 -25.55 10.76
CA CYS A 121 14.72 -26.03 11.48
C CYS A 121 13.85 -26.96 10.63
N GLU A 122 13.63 -26.64 9.34
CA GLU A 122 12.87 -27.50 8.44
C GLU A 122 13.50 -28.88 8.23
N ARG A 123 14.84 -28.96 8.20
CA ARG A 123 15.54 -30.26 8.12
C ARG A 123 15.42 -31.05 9.41
N GLN A 124 15.55 -30.38 10.56
CA GLN A 124 15.39 -31.02 11.86
C GLN A 124 13.96 -31.56 12.01
N ALA A 125 12.94 -30.79 11.64
CA ALA A 125 11.54 -31.20 11.66
C ALA A 125 11.25 -32.44 10.79
N LYS A 126 11.93 -32.60 9.65
CA LYS A 126 11.80 -33.78 8.77
C LYS A 126 12.46 -35.05 9.33
N ASN A 127 13.34 -34.91 10.33
CA ASN A 127 14.09 -36.00 10.92
C ASN A 127 13.55 -36.43 12.31
N LEU A 128 12.44 -35.85 12.77
CA LEU A 128 11.75 -36.39 13.95
C LEU A 128 11.03 -37.71 13.58
N PRO A 129 11.14 -38.75 14.42
CA PRO A 129 10.48 -40.03 14.20
C PRO A 129 8.95 -39.94 14.27
#